data_AF-A0A1Z9Q5L2-F1
#
_entry.id   AF-A0A1Z9Q5L2-F1
#
_cell.length_a   1.000
_cell.length_b   1.000
_cell.length_c   1.000
_cell.angle_alpha   90.00
_cell.angle_beta   90.00
_cell.angle_gamma   90.00
#
_symmetry.space_group_name_H-M   'P 1'
#
loop_
_entity.id
_entity.type
_entity.pdbx_description
1 polymer ?
#
loop_
_entity_poly.entity_id
_entity_poly.type
_entity_poly.pdbx_seq_one_letter_code
_entity_poly.pdbx_strand_id
1 'polypeptide(L)'
;MSKIPSYNVGTIAKLLDLSERHVRRLVSDGVLIRNDGKNGKYPITNVTLYVKYLRERAFGTATGETDIHTEKLRIAKTTADKNEIELERIKESLIDVETVLKTWDELVYSIKSKLLNLPSKIAHQIIGVEDYPTAENLLKKEVYEALDELSRIKYKNTEKSIMESDSKEVQTSEKN
;
A
#
# COMPACT_ATOMS: atom_id res chain seq x y z
N MET A 1 -20.12 -60.35 -24.78
CA MET A 1 -19.28 -59.16 -24.51
C MET A 1 -19.17 -58.35 -25.78
N SER A 2 -19.67 -57.11 -25.79
CA SER A 2 -19.62 -56.23 -26.97
C SER A 2 -18.17 -55.95 -27.36
N LYS A 3 -17.82 -56.14 -28.63
CA LYS A 3 -16.46 -55.96 -29.14
C LYS A 3 -16.12 -54.47 -29.13
N ILE A 4 -15.13 -54.07 -28.34
CA ILE A 4 -14.69 -52.67 -28.27
C ILE A 4 -14.24 -52.21 -29.68
N PRO A 5 -14.82 -51.14 -30.24
CA PRO A 5 -14.44 -50.67 -31.56
C PRO A 5 -13.00 -50.18 -31.54
N SER A 6 -12.23 -50.61 -32.53
CA SER A 6 -10.81 -50.27 -32.69
C SER A 6 -10.60 -49.53 -34.00
N TYR A 7 -9.91 -48.39 -33.94
CA TYR A 7 -9.70 -47.47 -35.06
C TYR A 7 -8.21 -47.35 -35.40
N ASN A 8 -7.91 -46.76 -36.57
CA ASN A 8 -6.55 -46.48 -36.99
C ASN A 8 -5.95 -45.32 -36.18
N VAL A 9 -4.61 -45.22 -36.16
CA VAL A 9 -3.86 -44.15 -35.46
C VAL A 9 -4.42 -42.78 -35.82
N GLY A 10 -4.60 -42.48 -37.11
CA GLY A 10 -5.05 -41.16 -37.57
C GLY A 10 -6.45 -40.77 -37.09
N THR A 11 -7.36 -41.73 -36.90
CA THR A 11 -8.70 -41.46 -36.36
C THR A 11 -8.64 -41.15 -34.86
N ILE A 12 -7.83 -41.90 -34.10
CA ILE A 12 -7.63 -41.65 -32.67
C ILE A 12 -6.86 -40.35 -32.44
N ALA A 13 -5.87 -40.05 -33.28
CA ALA A 13 -5.11 -38.80 -33.25
C ALA A 13 -6.04 -37.58 -33.40
N LYS A 14 -6.96 -37.61 -34.38
CA LYS A 14 -8.00 -36.57 -34.53
C LYS A 14 -8.94 -36.48 -33.34
N LEU A 15 -9.34 -37.62 -32.77
CA LEU A 15 -10.27 -37.65 -31.64
C LEU A 15 -9.67 -37.12 -30.34
N LEU A 16 -8.35 -37.30 -30.15
CA LEU A 16 -7.61 -36.81 -28.99
C LEU A 16 -7.02 -35.41 -29.20
N ASP A 17 -7.19 -34.83 -30.40
CA ASP A 17 -6.54 -33.59 -30.84
C ASP A 17 -5.00 -33.64 -30.71
N LEU A 18 -4.40 -34.74 -31.17
CA LEU A 18 -2.96 -34.99 -31.10
C LEU A 18 -2.39 -35.36 -32.47
N SER A 19 -1.07 -35.18 -32.65
CA SER A 19 -0.38 -35.75 -33.81
C SER A 19 -0.18 -37.25 -33.65
N GLU A 20 -0.14 -38.01 -34.77
CA GLU A 20 0.12 -39.45 -34.73
C GLU A 20 1.44 -39.81 -34.03
N ARG A 21 2.46 -38.95 -34.17
CA ARG A 21 3.74 -39.09 -33.49
C ARG A 21 3.57 -39.01 -31.98
N HIS A 22 2.74 -38.08 -31.49
CA HIS A 22 2.47 -37.92 -30.07
C HIS A 22 1.67 -39.10 -29.52
N VAL A 23 0.68 -39.60 -30.27
CA VAL A 23 -0.06 -40.82 -29.90
C VAL A 23 0.88 -42.02 -29.74
N ARG A 24 1.80 -42.24 -30.70
CA ARG A 24 2.79 -43.33 -30.60
C ARG A 24 3.73 -43.18 -29.41
N ARG A 25 4.14 -41.95 -29.09
CA ARG A 25 4.94 -41.66 -27.90
C ARG A 25 4.17 -42.02 -26.62
N LEU A 26 2.93 -41.56 -26.48
CA LEU A 26 2.09 -41.87 -25.30
C LEU A 26 1.83 -43.36 -25.12
N VAL A 27 1.85 -44.14 -26.21
CA VAL A 27 1.79 -45.60 -26.15
C VAL A 27 3.10 -46.20 -25.64
N SER A 28 4.24 -45.68 -26.09
CA SER A 28 5.57 -46.07 -25.59
C SER A 28 5.74 -45.72 -24.11
N ASP A 29 5.15 -44.60 -23.68
CA ASP A 29 5.16 -44.13 -22.29
C ASP A 29 4.16 -44.89 -21.40
N GLY A 30 3.41 -45.86 -21.96
CA GLY A 30 2.45 -46.70 -21.24
C GLY A 30 1.13 -46.01 -20.88
N VAL A 31 0.89 -44.78 -21.36
CA VAL A 31 -0.33 -44.00 -21.09
C VAL A 31 -1.51 -44.48 -21.95
N LEU A 32 -1.24 -44.88 -23.19
CA LEU A 32 -2.24 -45.39 -24.14
C LEU A 32 -1.96 -46.85 -24.50
N ILE A 33 -3.01 -47.61 -24.80
CA ILE A 33 -2.91 -49.04 -25.11
C ILE A 33 -3.01 -49.25 -26.62
N ARG A 34 -2.22 -50.19 -27.13
CA ARG A 34 -2.35 -50.76 -28.48
C ARG A 34 -2.98 -52.15 -28.37
N ASN A 35 -3.95 -52.49 -29.21
CA ASN A 35 -4.52 -53.84 -29.20
C ASN A 35 -3.53 -54.84 -29.82
N ASP A 36 -3.34 -55.99 -29.17
CA ASP A 36 -2.31 -57.02 -29.48
C ASP A 36 -2.53 -57.83 -30.78
N GLY A 37 -3.41 -57.37 -31.66
CA GLY A 37 -3.47 -57.87 -33.04
C GLY A 37 -2.48 -57.06 -33.89
N LYS A 38 -1.64 -57.74 -34.68
CA LYS A 38 -0.56 -57.21 -35.55
C LYS A 38 -0.91 -56.04 -36.53
N ASN A 39 -2.08 -55.40 -36.41
CA ASN A 39 -2.64 -54.46 -37.37
C ASN A 39 -2.70 -53.00 -36.90
N GLY A 40 -1.95 -52.58 -35.87
CA GLY A 40 -1.82 -51.15 -35.53
C GLY A 40 -3.14 -50.44 -35.20
N LYS A 41 -4.10 -51.17 -34.64
CA LYS A 41 -5.40 -50.64 -34.24
C LYS A 41 -5.40 -50.22 -32.78
N TYR A 42 -6.11 -49.15 -32.50
CA TYR A 42 -6.19 -48.51 -31.19
C TYR A 42 -7.64 -48.56 -30.71
N PRO A 43 -7.88 -49.07 -29.49
CA PRO A 43 -9.22 -49.09 -28.93
C PRO A 43 -9.68 -47.67 -28.58
N ILE A 44 -10.99 -47.44 -28.66
CA ILE A 44 -11.60 -46.16 -28.27
C ILE A 44 -11.39 -45.82 -26.79
N THR A 45 -11.08 -46.81 -25.95
CA THR A 45 -10.77 -46.65 -24.52
C THR A 45 -9.58 -45.72 -24.26
N ASN A 46 -8.72 -45.51 -25.27
CA ASN A 46 -7.63 -44.53 -25.22
C ASN A 46 -8.10 -43.10 -24.96
N VAL A 47 -9.33 -42.74 -25.35
CA VAL A 47 -9.93 -41.44 -25.00
C VAL A 47 -10.09 -41.30 -23.49
N THR A 48 -10.68 -42.30 -22.85
CA THR A 48 -10.86 -42.30 -21.39
C THR A 48 -9.52 -42.32 -20.67
N LEU A 49 -8.55 -43.09 -21.16
CA LEU A 49 -7.18 -43.12 -20.59
C LEU A 49 -6.49 -41.76 -20.71
N TYR A 50 -6.61 -41.10 -21.87
CA TYR A 50 -6.03 -39.77 -22.06
C TYR A 50 -6.69 -38.72 -21.17
N VAL A 51 -8.03 -38.75 -21.04
CA VAL A 51 -8.75 -37.87 -20.10
C VAL A 51 -8.31 -38.12 -18.66
N LYS A 52 -8.08 -39.38 -18.26
CA LYS A 52 -7.55 -39.72 -16.93
C LYS A 52 -6.14 -39.17 -16.73
N TYR A 53 -5.26 -39.35 -17.73
CA TYR A 53 -3.91 -38.78 -17.72
C TYR A 53 -3.91 -37.25 -17.60
N LEU A 54 -4.78 -36.57 -18.34
CA LEU A 54 -4.93 -35.11 -18.23
C LEU A 54 -5.45 -34.69 -16.86
N ARG A 55 -6.40 -35.43 -16.27
CA ARG A 55 -6.86 -35.18 -14.90
C ARG A 55 -5.74 -35.38 -13.89
N GLU A 56 -5.03 -36.49 -13.93
CA GLU A 56 -3.91 -36.75 -13.01
C GLU A 56 -2.81 -35.68 -13.12
N ARG A 57 -2.51 -35.23 -14.34
CA ARG A 57 -1.55 -34.15 -14.59
C ARG A 57 -2.06 -32.78 -14.11
N ALA A 58 -3.35 -32.50 -14.31
CA ALA A 58 -3.97 -31.26 -13.83
C ALA A 58 -4.08 -31.26 -12.30
N PHE A 59 -4.53 -32.34 -11.66
CA PHE A 59 -4.66 -32.44 -10.21
C PHE A 59 -3.33 -32.59 -9.48
N GLY A 60 -2.31 -33.18 -10.12
CA GLY A 60 -0.94 -33.28 -9.57
C GLY A 60 -0.20 -31.94 -9.51
N THR A 61 -0.63 -30.92 -10.25
CA THR A 61 -0.09 -29.55 -10.18
C THR A 61 -1.08 -28.54 -9.59
N ALA A 62 -2.39 -28.77 -9.69
CA ALA A 62 -3.42 -27.79 -9.32
C ALA A 62 -3.81 -27.73 -7.84
N THR A 63 -3.32 -28.61 -6.96
CA THR A 63 -3.56 -28.44 -5.50
C THR A 63 -2.53 -27.54 -4.82
N GLY A 64 -1.34 -27.37 -5.41
CA GLY A 64 -0.29 -26.46 -4.91
C GLY A 64 -0.22 -25.12 -5.65
N GLU A 65 -0.35 -25.11 -6.99
CA GLU A 65 -0.18 -23.87 -7.77
C GLU A 65 -1.37 -22.90 -7.65
N THR A 66 -2.60 -23.40 -7.51
CA THR A 66 -3.77 -22.53 -7.30
C THR A 66 -3.73 -21.89 -5.92
N ASP A 67 -3.36 -22.64 -4.88
CA ASP A 67 -3.24 -22.13 -3.51
C ASP A 67 -2.10 -21.11 -3.38
N ILE A 68 -0.95 -21.37 -4.02
CA ILE A 68 0.16 -20.42 -4.10
C ILE A 68 -0.25 -19.16 -4.87
N HIS A 69 -1.00 -19.28 -5.97
CA HIS A 69 -1.45 -18.13 -6.73
C HIS A 69 -2.50 -17.31 -5.96
N THR A 70 -3.44 -17.96 -5.28
CA THR A 70 -4.43 -17.27 -4.45
C THR A 70 -3.77 -16.58 -3.26
N GLU A 71 -2.80 -17.22 -2.63
CA GLU A 71 -2.08 -16.64 -1.49
C GLU A 71 -1.20 -15.48 -1.93
N LYS A 72 -0.51 -15.58 -3.08
CA LYS A 72 0.25 -14.47 -3.67
C LYS A 72 -0.65 -13.29 -4.02
N LEU A 73 -1.83 -13.53 -4.59
CA LEU A 73 -2.80 -12.46 -4.86
C LEU A 73 -3.27 -11.80 -3.56
N ARG A 74 -3.53 -12.59 -2.51
CA ARG A 74 -3.92 -12.07 -1.19
C ARG A 74 -2.81 -11.21 -0.58
N ILE A 75 -1.57 -11.69 -0.60
CA ILE A 75 -0.40 -10.94 -0.11
C ILE A 75 -0.22 -9.65 -0.93
N ALA A 76 -0.25 -9.74 -2.25
CA ALA A 76 -0.10 -8.58 -3.15
C ALA A 76 -1.16 -7.51 -2.88
N LYS A 77 -2.41 -7.91 -2.64
CA LYS A 77 -3.47 -6.98 -2.24
C LYS A 77 -3.15 -6.32 -0.90
N THR A 78 -2.83 -7.10 0.13
CA THR A 78 -2.50 -6.53 1.45
C THR A 78 -1.27 -5.62 1.43
N THR A 79 -0.29 -5.89 0.56
CA THR A 79 0.89 -5.02 0.40
C THR A 79 0.55 -3.72 -0.34
N ALA A 80 -0.35 -3.77 -1.33
CA ALA A 80 -0.82 -2.57 -2.01
C ALA A 80 -1.59 -1.68 -1.03
N ASP A 81 -2.54 -2.25 -0.28
CA ASP A 81 -3.34 -1.53 0.71
C ASP A 81 -2.44 -0.89 1.79
N LYS A 82 -1.39 -1.60 2.25
CA LYS A 82 -0.41 -1.06 3.20
C LYS A 82 0.37 0.12 2.62
N ASN A 83 0.83 0.01 1.37
CA ASN A 83 1.59 1.07 0.72
C ASN A 83 0.73 2.31 0.48
N GLU A 84 -0.56 2.15 0.19
CA GLU A 84 -1.50 3.26 0.04
C GLU A 84 -1.68 4.00 1.37
N ILE A 85 -1.91 3.27 2.47
CA ILE A 85 -2.00 3.87 3.82
C ILE A 85 -0.69 4.55 4.20
N GLU A 86 0.47 3.95 3.91
CA GLU A 86 1.76 4.58 4.19
C GLU A 86 1.96 5.86 3.37
N LEU A 87 1.54 5.86 2.10
CA LEU A 87 1.59 7.05 1.25
C LEU A 87 0.68 8.16 1.78
N GLU A 88 -0.54 7.84 2.20
CA GLU A 88 -1.47 8.76 2.84
C GLU A 88 -0.88 9.34 4.12
N ARG A 89 -0.30 8.51 4.99
CA ARG A 89 0.36 8.98 6.21
C ARG A 89 1.56 9.88 5.94
N ILE A 90 2.36 9.57 4.92
CA ILE A 90 3.50 10.41 4.50
C ILE A 90 2.99 11.74 3.94
N LYS A 91 1.91 11.74 3.15
CA LYS A 91 1.28 12.96 2.64
C LYS A 91 0.71 13.83 3.77
N GLU A 92 0.00 13.24 4.73
CA GLU A 92 -0.54 13.94 5.90
C GLU A 92 0.54 14.46 6.85
N SER A 93 1.67 13.75 6.95
CA SER A 93 2.81 14.15 7.81
C SER A 93 3.84 15.03 7.11
N LEU A 94 3.59 15.42 5.86
CA LEU A 94 4.46 16.32 5.11
C LEU A 94 4.30 17.76 5.62
N ILE A 95 4.82 18.00 6.82
CA ILE A 95 4.99 19.35 7.33
C ILE A 95 6.23 19.90 6.65
N ASP A 96 6.05 20.95 5.85
CA ASP A 96 7.14 21.63 5.20
C ASP A 96 8.13 22.16 6.25
N VAL A 97 9.37 21.68 6.17
CA VAL A 97 10.46 22.03 7.09
C VAL A 97 10.71 23.55 7.06
N GLU A 98 10.54 24.19 5.90
CA GLU A 98 10.70 25.64 5.75
C GLU A 98 9.62 26.39 6.55
N THR A 99 8.39 25.89 6.53
CA THR A 99 7.28 26.43 7.32
C THR A 99 7.53 26.29 8.82
N VAL A 100 8.03 25.13 9.27
CA VAL A 100 8.40 24.92 10.68
C VAL A 100 9.47 25.92 11.10
N LEU A 101 10.57 26.04 10.36
CA LEU A 101 11.65 26.96 10.67
C LEU A 101 11.18 28.41 10.77
N LYS A 102 10.35 28.88 9.83
CA LYS A 102 9.77 30.24 9.88
C LYS A 102 8.93 30.45 11.14
N THR A 103 8.08 29.48 11.50
CA THR A 103 7.24 29.61 12.70
C THR A 103 8.07 29.65 13.99
N TRP A 104 9.17 28.90 14.04
CA TRP A 104 10.11 28.93 15.16
C TRP A 104 10.84 30.27 15.25
N ASP A 105 11.30 30.80 14.11
CA ASP A 105 11.95 32.12 14.06
C ASP A 105 11.00 33.24 14.51
N GLU A 106 9.74 33.23 14.07
CA GLU A 106 8.72 34.18 14.50
C GLU A 106 8.44 34.10 16.01
N LEU A 107 8.40 32.88 16.56
CA LEU A 107 8.20 32.65 17.99
C LEU A 107 9.39 33.17 18.81
N VAL A 108 10.63 32.83 18.40
CA VAL A 108 11.86 33.31 19.07
C VAL A 108 11.96 34.83 19.00
N TYR A 109 11.62 35.43 17.86
CA TYR A 109 11.62 36.88 17.69
C TYR A 109 10.60 37.55 18.61
N SER A 110 9.40 37.00 18.72
CA SER A 110 8.33 37.50 19.60
C SER A 110 8.73 37.43 21.07
N ILE A 111 9.32 36.32 21.50
CA ILE A 111 9.88 36.16 22.87
C ILE A 111 10.95 37.22 23.13
N LYS A 112 11.94 37.32 22.23
CA LYS A 112 13.04 38.29 22.35
C LYS A 112 12.51 39.71 22.46
N SER A 113 11.57 40.09 21.62
CA SER A 113 10.94 41.43 21.63
C SER A 113 10.27 41.72 22.98
N LYS A 114 9.47 40.77 23.52
CA LYS A 114 8.80 40.98 24.81
C LYS A 114 9.77 41.07 25.98
N LEU A 115 10.77 40.19 26.03
CA LEU A 115 11.78 40.22 27.08
C LEU A 115 12.58 41.53 27.10
N LEU A 116 12.92 42.08 25.94
CA LEU A 116 13.64 43.35 25.86
C LEU A 116 12.76 44.56 26.19
N ASN A 117 11.45 44.48 25.92
CA ASN A 117 10.52 45.58 26.22
C ASN A 117 10.06 45.61 27.68
N LEU A 118 10.11 44.47 28.38
CA LEU A 118 9.65 44.34 29.76
C LEU A 118 10.39 45.28 30.74
N PRO A 119 11.73 45.37 30.75
CA PRO A 119 12.45 46.33 31.60
C PRO A 119 12.05 47.78 31.35
N SER A 120 11.89 48.18 30.08
CA SER A 120 11.51 49.54 29.70
C SER A 120 10.12 49.92 30.21
N LYS A 121 9.17 48.96 30.18
CA LYS A 121 7.80 49.14 30.69
C LYS A 121 7.78 49.28 32.22
N ILE A 122 8.52 48.41 32.92
CA ILE A 122 8.50 48.33 34.38
C ILE A 122 9.37 49.42 35.03
N ALA A 123 10.45 49.87 34.38
CA ALA A 123 11.38 50.86 34.93
C ALA A 123 10.68 52.11 35.46
N HIS A 124 9.72 52.65 34.69
CA HIS A 124 8.95 53.84 35.08
C HIS A 124 8.05 53.59 36.29
N GLN A 125 7.55 52.36 36.45
CA GLN A 125 6.67 52.00 37.56
C GLN A 125 7.44 51.71 38.85
N ILE A 126 8.66 51.14 38.74
CA ILE A 126 9.52 50.85 39.91
C ILE A 126 10.09 52.12 40.54
N ILE A 127 10.40 53.15 39.74
CA ILE A 127 11.01 54.40 40.25
C ILE A 127 10.14 55.06 41.35
N GLY A 128 8.83 54.88 41.30
CA GLY A 128 7.89 55.47 42.26
C GLY A 128 7.56 54.58 43.48
N VAL A 129 8.18 53.40 43.62
CA VAL A 129 7.85 52.45 44.69
C VAL A 129 8.91 52.51 45.78
N GLU A 130 8.49 52.84 47.00
CA GLU A 130 9.38 52.96 48.17
C GLU A 130 9.58 51.62 48.93
N ASP A 131 8.70 50.65 48.71
CA ASP A 131 8.65 49.39 49.44
C ASP A 131 9.05 48.18 48.57
N TYR A 132 10.06 47.42 49.03
CA TYR A 132 10.63 46.28 48.29
C TYR A 132 9.60 45.19 47.94
N PRO A 133 8.76 44.67 48.87
CA PRO A 133 7.69 43.72 48.57
C PRO A 133 6.75 44.20 47.47
N THR A 134 6.43 45.50 47.47
CA THR A 134 5.54 46.10 46.49
C THR A 134 6.18 46.13 45.10
N ALA A 135 7.49 46.44 45.02
CA ALA A 135 8.25 46.40 43.77
C ALA A 135 8.40 44.97 43.22
N GLU A 136 8.66 43.99 44.09
CA GLU A 136 8.78 42.57 43.69
C GLU A 136 7.47 42.02 43.13
N ASN A 137 6.33 42.34 43.76
CA ASN A 137 5.01 41.91 43.28
C ASN A 137 4.67 42.52 41.91
N LEU A 138 5.04 43.77 41.67
CA LEU A 138 4.85 44.43 40.40
C LEU A 138 5.67 43.77 39.28
N LEU A 139 6.94 43.46 39.56
CA LEU A 139 7.82 42.72 38.65
C LEU A 139 7.24 41.36 38.29
N LYS A 140 6.80 40.58 39.29
CA LYS A 140 6.21 39.26 39.07
C LYS A 140 4.96 39.36 38.21
N LYS A 141 4.07 40.31 38.51
CA LYS A 141 2.82 40.51 37.75
C LYS A 141 3.09 40.73 36.27
N GLU A 142 4.01 41.63 35.94
CA GLU A 142 4.34 41.98 34.55
C GLU A 142 5.06 40.83 33.82
N VAL A 143 5.89 40.06 34.53
CA VAL A 143 6.48 38.83 33.98
C VAL A 143 5.41 37.79 33.66
N TYR A 144 4.44 37.57 34.56
CA TYR A 144 3.34 36.64 34.31
C TYR A 144 2.43 37.11 33.17
N GLU A 145 2.18 38.40 33.04
CA GLU A 145 1.41 38.98 31.92
C GLU A 145 2.15 38.76 30.59
N ALA A 146 3.46 39.01 30.54
CA ALA A 146 4.25 38.74 29.35
C ALA A 146 4.29 37.24 28.99
N LEU A 147 4.39 36.35 29.98
CA LEU A 147 4.34 34.90 29.77
C LEU A 147 2.97 34.42 29.28
N ASP A 148 1.88 34.94 29.85
CA ASP A 148 0.51 34.61 29.39
C ASP A 148 0.32 35.06 27.93
N GLU A 149 0.79 36.26 27.58
CA GLU A 149 0.70 36.76 26.21
C GLU A 149 1.54 35.93 25.23
N LEU A 150 2.75 35.49 25.62
CA LEU A 150 3.58 34.57 24.82
C LEU A 150 2.92 33.20 24.65
N SER A 151 2.24 32.70 25.69
CA SER A 151 1.50 31.43 25.62
C SER A 151 0.29 31.48 24.67
N ARG A 152 -0.24 32.68 24.45
CA ARG A 152 -1.40 32.94 23.59
C ARG A 152 -1.04 33.26 22.14
N ILE A 153 0.25 33.25 21.79
CA ILE A 153 0.70 33.33 20.39
C ILE A 153 0.25 32.04 19.70
N LYS A 154 -1.01 32.02 19.28
CA LYS A 154 -1.60 30.94 18.47
C LYS A 154 -1.10 31.06 17.04
N TYR A 155 -0.72 29.91 16.50
CA TYR A 155 -0.30 29.69 15.11
C TYR A 155 -1.33 30.22 14.11
N LYS A 156 -1.18 31.47 13.66
CA LYS A 156 -2.01 32.04 12.58
C LYS A 156 -1.74 31.40 11.21
N ASN A 157 -0.70 30.59 11.09
CA ASN A 157 -0.21 30.10 9.79
C ASN A 157 -0.64 28.66 9.45
N THR A 158 -1.17 27.88 10.40
CA THR A 158 -1.56 26.48 10.11
C THR A 158 -2.88 26.39 9.34
N GLU A 159 -3.84 27.30 9.57
CA GLU A 159 -5.14 27.27 8.88
C GLU A 159 -5.04 27.63 7.38
N LYS A 160 -4.08 28.48 6.99
CA LYS A 160 -3.92 28.85 5.57
C LYS A 160 -3.31 27.73 4.72
N SER A 161 -2.41 26.93 5.28
CA SER A 161 -1.77 25.84 4.53
C SER A 161 -2.72 24.68 4.25
N ILE A 162 -3.70 24.43 5.12
CA ILE A 162 -4.71 23.36 4.95
C ILE A 162 -5.72 23.74 3.86
N MET A 163 -6.11 25.01 3.75
CA MET A 163 -7.07 25.47 2.75
C MET A 163 -6.48 25.58 1.33
N GLU A 164 -5.16 25.79 1.20
CA GLU A 164 -4.46 25.89 -0.09
C GLU A 164 -4.09 24.52 -0.70
N SER A 165 -3.96 23.47 0.13
CA SER A 165 -3.80 22.08 -0.34
C SER A 165 -5.10 21.51 -0.90
N ASP A 166 -6.24 21.74 -0.22
CA ASP A 166 -7.56 21.25 -0.66
C ASP A 166 -8.00 21.87 -1.99
N SER A 167 -7.61 23.13 -2.25
CA SER A 167 -8.00 23.84 -3.47
C SER A 167 -7.12 23.51 -4.70
N LYS A 168 -5.97 22.83 -4.51
CA LYS A 168 -5.14 22.32 -5.62
C LYS A 168 -5.56 20.91 -6.06
N GLU A 169 -6.00 20.04 -5.15
CA GLU A 169 -6.46 18.68 -5.53
C GLU A 169 -7.73 18.69 -6.37
N VAL A 170 -8.67 19.61 -6.10
CA VAL A 170 -9.93 19.75 -6.87
C VAL A 170 -9.69 20.19 -8.33
N GLN A 171 -8.62 20.94 -8.61
CA GLN A 171 -8.34 21.40 -9.98
C GLN A 171 -7.65 20.34 -10.87
N THR A 172 -6.98 19.35 -10.27
CA THR A 172 -6.34 18.24 -11.00
C THR A 172 -7.30 17.11 -11.35
N SER A 173 -8.41 16.95 -10.61
CA SER A 173 -9.43 15.93 -10.88
C SER A 173 -10.46 16.35 -11.94
N GLU A 174 -10.63 17.63 -12.22
CA GLU A 174 -11.55 18.14 -13.26
C GLU A 174 -10.94 18.17 -14.68
N LYS A 175 -9.66 17.83 -14.84
CA LYS A 175 -8.93 17.99 -16.12
C LYS A 175 -8.46 16.69 -16.79
N ASN A 176 -8.87 15.52 -16.31
CA ASN A 176 -8.62 14.22 -16.91
C ASN A 176 -9.92 13.50 -17.32
#